data_AF-A0A850JP93-F1
#
_entry.id   AF-A0A850JP93-F1
#
_cell.length_a   1.000
_cell.length_b   1.000
_cell.length_c   1.000
_cell.angle_alpha   90.00
_cell.angle_beta   90.00
_cell.angle_gamma   90.00
#
_symmetry.space_group_name_H-M   'P 1'
#
loop_
_entity.id
_entity.type
_entity.pdbx_description
1 polymer ?
#
loop_
_entity_poly.entity_id
_entity_poly.type
_entity_poly.pdbx_seq_one_letter_code
_entity_poly.pdbx_strand_id
1 'polypeptide(L)'
;MGGGRMSALSLPIDGAASSEFKSFRARTPLFTVSAGRVLVTLTLPERLNAGDVEFARGLAEQAAAYAVEVERLYRSGRRSSSGGSSSGRSSGKGAAA
;
A
#
# COMPACT_ATOMS: atom_id res chain seq x y z
N MET A 1 28.65 11.92 -3.99
CA MET A 1 27.41 11.68 -3.22
C MET A 1 27.82 11.37 -1.78
N GLY A 2 27.50 12.24 -0.83
CA GLY A 2 27.84 12.01 0.57
C GLY A 2 27.00 10.87 1.12
N GLY A 3 27.63 9.75 1.46
CA GLY A 3 26.99 8.60 2.09
C GLY A 3 26.56 8.95 3.51
N GLY A 4 25.40 9.59 3.64
CA GLY A 4 24.74 9.81 4.93
C GLY A 4 24.26 8.48 5.50
N ARG A 5 24.24 8.38 6.84
CA ARG A 5 23.74 7.18 7.53
C ARG A 5 22.25 7.01 7.23
N MET A 6 21.87 5.89 6.62
CA MET A 6 20.48 5.53 6.43
C MET A 6 19.87 5.10 7.77
N SER A 7 18.76 5.71 8.15
CA SER A 7 17.91 5.21 9.24
C SER A 7 16.64 4.63 8.62
N ALA A 8 16.24 3.44 9.04
CA ALA A 8 15.05 2.75 8.56
C ALA A 8 14.02 2.62 9.68
N LEU A 9 12.75 2.84 9.34
CA LEU A 9 11.61 2.67 10.22
C LEU A 9 10.56 1.84 9.49
N SER A 10 10.14 0.73 10.10
CA SER A 10 9.03 -0.09 9.62
C SER A 10 7.86 0.05 10.57
N LEU A 11 6.68 0.34 10.03
CA LEU A 11 5.46 0.56 10.81
C LEU A 11 4.41 -0.48 10.43
N PRO A 12 3.82 -1.20 11.40
CA PRO A 12 2.66 -2.01 11.13
C PRO A 12 1.47 -1.09 10.81
N ILE A 13 0.82 -1.34 9.68
CA ILE A 13 -0.40 -0.63 9.26
C ILE A 13 -1.59 -1.53 9.57
N ASP A 14 -2.50 -1.05 10.41
CA ASP A 14 -3.75 -1.73 10.75
C ASP A 14 -4.96 -0.90 10.29
N GLY A 15 -6.17 -1.36 10.62
CA GLY A 15 -7.41 -0.68 10.22
C GLY A 15 -7.62 0.70 10.84
N ALA A 16 -6.82 1.09 11.84
CA ALA A 16 -6.86 2.42 12.45
C ALA A 16 -5.83 3.38 11.83
N ALA A 17 -4.98 2.91 10.92
CA ALA A 17 -4.04 3.75 10.21
C ALA A 17 -4.77 4.73 9.27
N SER A 18 -4.16 5.91 9.07
CA SER A 18 -4.71 6.94 8.18
C SER A 18 -3.60 7.65 7.43
N SER A 19 -3.93 8.19 6.25
CA SER A 19 -3.08 9.10 5.50
C SER A 19 -3.86 10.37 5.15
N GLU A 20 -3.19 11.52 5.28
CA GLU A 20 -3.81 12.83 5.06
C GLU A 20 -2.88 13.74 4.25
N PHE A 21 -3.45 14.37 3.23
CA PHE A 21 -2.82 15.46 2.48
C PHE A 21 -3.47 16.80 2.84
N LYS A 22 -2.65 17.77 3.22
CA LYS A 22 -3.07 19.16 3.49
C LYS A 22 -2.34 20.11 2.55
N SER A 23 -3.08 20.69 1.61
CA SER A 23 -2.57 21.77 0.75
C SER A 23 -2.78 23.13 1.38
N PHE A 24 -1.85 24.06 1.11
CA PHE A 24 -1.96 25.44 1.52
C PHE A 24 -1.65 26.37 0.35
N ARG A 25 -2.26 27.57 0.32
CA ARG A 25 -1.99 28.56 -0.75
C ARG A 25 -0.64 29.26 -0.60
N ALA A 26 -0.15 29.44 0.62
CA ALA A 26 0.99 30.30 0.93
C ALA A 26 2.18 29.57 1.60
N ARG A 27 2.17 28.23 1.64
CA ARG A 27 3.24 27.41 2.22
C ARG A 27 3.28 26.02 1.58
N THR A 28 4.35 25.27 1.83
CA THR A 28 4.49 23.90 1.33
C THR A 28 3.39 22.98 1.88
N PRO A 29 2.92 22.03 1.05
CA PRO A 29 1.92 21.06 1.48
C PRO A 29 2.50 20.09 2.51
N LEU A 30 1.62 19.51 3.32
CA LEU A 30 1.98 18.45 4.26
C LEU A 30 1.30 17.15 3.84
N PHE A 31 2.05 16.05 3.92
CA PHE A 31 1.52 14.70 3.81
C PHE A 31 1.85 13.94 5.08
N THR A 32 0.84 13.37 5.71
CA THR A 32 0.97 12.72 7.02
C THR A 32 0.44 11.30 6.97
N VAL A 33 1.14 10.37 7.61
CA VAL A 33 0.70 8.99 7.85
C VAL A 33 0.68 8.74 9.35
N SER A 34 -0.44 8.28 9.87
CA SER A 34 -0.60 7.85 11.26
C SER A 34 -0.80 6.36 11.33
N ALA A 35 -0.03 5.67 12.18
CA ALA A 35 -0.21 4.25 12.46
C ALA A 35 0.05 3.98 13.96
N GLY A 36 -1.01 3.60 14.68
CA GLY A 36 -0.96 3.46 16.14
C GLY A 36 -0.50 4.75 16.83
N ARG A 37 0.67 4.71 17.48
CA ARG A 37 1.28 5.87 18.18
C ARG A 37 2.35 6.59 17.37
N VAL A 38 2.54 6.21 16.11
CA VAL A 38 3.55 6.82 15.24
C VAL A 38 2.89 7.75 14.24
N LEU A 39 3.45 8.94 14.12
CA LEU A 39 3.08 9.94 13.12
C LEU A 39 4.30 10.24 12.26
N VAL A 40 4.17 10.08 10.95
CA VAL A 40 5.20 10.45 9.97
C VAL A 40 4.65 11.60 9.13
N THR A 41 5.35 12.73 9.10
CA THR A 41 4.98 13.89 8.29
C THR A 41 6.11 14.21 7.32
N LEU A 42 5.79 14.27 6.03
CA LEU A 42 6.70 14.71 5.00
C LEU A 42 6.62 16.24 4.89
N THR A 43 7.76 16.89 5.05
CA THR A 43 7.91 18.35 4.95
C THR A 43 8.85 18.69 3.81
N LEU A 44 8.55 19.76 3.08
CA LEU A 44 9.39 20.30 2.02
C LEU A 44 9.90 21.70 2.39
N PRO A 45 11.08 22.09 1.87
CA PRO A 45 11.62 23.44 2.08
C PRO A 45 10.69 24.51 1.51
N GLU A 46 10.71 25.72 2.08
CA GLU A 46 9.82 26.82 1.68
C GLU A 46 9.90 27.14 0.18
N ARG A 47 11.09 27.00 -0.43
CA ARG A 47 11.33 27.18 -1.85
C ARG A 47 11.56 25.82 -2.52
N LEU A 48 10.59 25.38 -3.30
CA LEU A 48 10.68 24.14 -4.07
C LEU A 48 11.56 24.32 -5.30
N ASN A 49 12.33 23.29 -5.63
CA ASN A 49 13.05 23.15 -6.88
C ASN A 49 12.51 21.95 -7.70
N ALA A 50 13.07 21.73 -8.90
CA ALA A 50 12.62 20.66 -9.79
C ALA A 50 12.73 19.26 -9.15
N GLY A 51 13.78 19.01 -8.37
CA GLY A 51 13.97 17.73 -7.68
C GLY A 51 12.89 17.46 -6.62
N ASP A 52 12.41 18.49 -5.93
CA ASP A 52 11.30 18.33 -4.98
C ASP A 52 9.99 17.95 -5.69
N VAL A 53 9.76 18.51 -6.88
CA VAL A 53 8.60 18.19 -7.72
C VAL A 53 8.69 16.77 -8.26
N GLU A 54 9.87 16.35 -8.71
CA GLU A 54 10.13 14.97 -9.17
C GLU A 54 9.93 13.97 -8.04
N PHE A 55 10.43 14.27 -6.83
CA PHE A 55 10.18 13.47 -5.64
C PHE A 55 8.69 13.31 -5.36
N ALA A 56 7.92 14.41 -5.38
CA ALA A 56 6.48 14.36 -5.10
C ALA A 56 5.70 13.54 -6.15
N ARG A 57 6.08 13.63 -7.43
CA ARG A 57 5.51 12.79 -8.50
C ARG A 57 5.83 11.31 -8.30
N GLY A 58 7.10 10.99 -8.05
CA GLY A 58 7.53 9.61 -7.78
C GLY A 58 6.83 9.02 -6.55
N LEU A 59 6.67 9.80 -5.48
CA LEU A 59 5.91 9.38 -4.30
C LEU A 59 4.47 9.02 -4.66
N ALA A 60 3.77 9.86 -5.44
CA ALA A 60 2.40 9.61 -5.85
C ALA A 60 2.27 8.35 -6.74
N GLU A 61 3.19 8.17 -7.69
CA GLU A 61 3.23 7.00 -8.57
C GLU A 61 3.44 5.70 -7.77
N GLN A 62 4.41 5.68 -6.86
CA GLN A 62 4.69 4.50 -6.03
C GLN A 62 3.54 4.20 -5.07
N ALA A 63 2.93 5.23 -4.46
CA ALA A 63 1.76 5.05 -3.59
C ALA A 63 0.56 4.49 -4.34
N ALA A 64 0.31 4.95 -5.57
CA ALA A 64 -0.74 4.42 -6.43
C ALA A 64 -0.48 2.95 -6.81
N ALA A 65 0.75 2.62 -7.20
CA ALA A 65 1.14 1.24 -7.50
C ALA A 65 0.97 0.31 -6.29
N TYR A 66 1.37 0.78 -5.11
CA TYR A 66 1.16 0.06 -3.85
C TYR A 66 -0.33 -0.22 -3.59
N ALA A 67 -1.20 0.79 -3.75
CA ALA A 67 -2.63 0.64 -3.55
C ALA A 67 -3.23 -0.42 -4.48
N VAL A 68 -2.89 -0.38 -5.78
CA VAL A 68 -3.33 -1.38 -6.77
C VAL A 68 -2.93 -2.79 -6.35
N GLU A 69 -1.72 -2.97 -5.86
CA GLU A 69 -1.21 -4.29 -5.46
C GLU A 69 -1.87 -4.80 -4.18
N VAL A 70 -2.11 -3.93 -3.18
CA VAL A 70 -2.89 -4.27 -1.98
C VAL A 70 -4.29 -4.74 -2.36
N GLU A 71 -4.96 -4.04 -3.28
CA GLU A 71 -6.27 -4.46 -3.77
C GLU A 71 -6.22 -5.81 -4.49
N ARG A 72 -5.19 -6.05 -5.31
CA ARG A 72 -4.99 -7.32 -6.00
C ARG A 72 -4.86 -8.48 -5.00
N LEU A 73 -4.04 -8.31 -3.97
CA LEU A 73 -3.84 -9.30 -2.89
C LEU A 73 -5.11 -9.52 -2.07
N TYR A 74 -5.84 -8.45 -1.78
CA TYR A 74 -7.12 -8.55 -1.08
C TYR A 74 -8.13 -9.38 -1.87
N ARG A 75 -8.23 -9.16 -3.19
CA ARG A 75 -9.12 -9.93 -4.07
C ARG A 75 -8.69 -11.39 -4.21
N SER A 76 -7.40 -11.70 -4.23
CA SER A 76 -6.92 -13.08 -4.34
C SER A 76 -7.21 -13.89 -3.08
N GLY A 77 -7.02 -13.31 -1.89
CA GLY A 77 -7.34 -13.95 -0.61
C GLY A 77 -8.84 -14.28 -0.44
N ARG A 78 -9.73 -13.52 -1.07
CA ARG A 78 -11.18 -13.82 -1.10
C ARG A 78 -11.56 -14.99 -2.01
N ARG A 79 -10.75 -15.34 -3.02
CA ARG A 79 -11.04 -16.47 -3.93
C ARG A 79 -10.68 -17.82 -3.31
N SER A 80 -9.73 -17.85 -2.38
CA SER A 80 -9.36 -19.06 -1.63
C SER A 80 -10.38 -19.50 -0.58
N SER A 81 -11.28 -18.62 -0.14
CA SER A 81 -12.32 -18.95 0.85
C SER A 81 -13.67 -19.38 0.26
N SER A 82 -13.85 -19.30 -1.07
CA SER A 82 -15.09 -19.73 -1.74
C SER A 82 -14.97 -21.09 -2.45
N GLY A 83 -13.93 -21.88 -2.16
CA GLY A 83 -13.60 -23.15 -2.82
C GLY A 83 -13.86 -24.39 -1.97
N GLY A 84 -14.90 -24.39 -1.14
CA GLY A 84 -15.36 -25.58 -0.41
C GLY A 84 -16.79 -25.92 -0.80
N SER A 85 -16.97 -26.78 -1.81
CA SER A 85 -18.04 -27.80 -1.94
C SER A 85 -18.26 -28.20 -3.40
N SER A 86 -17.52 -29.20 -3.88
CA SER A 86 -18.06 -30.19 -4.80
C SER A 86 -17.67 -31.59 -4.32
N SER A 87 -18.21 -31.94 -3.15
CA SER A 87 -18.44 -33.33 -2.79
C SER A 87 -19.38 -33.95 -3.82
N GLY A 88 -18.89 -34.94 -4.56
CA GLY A 88 -19.69 -35.64 -5.57
C GLY A 88 -19.04 -36.96 -5.97
N ARG A 89 -18.97 -37.89 -5.01
CA ARG A 89 -18.70 -39.31 -5.26
C ARG A 89 -19.69 -39.84 -6.30
N SER A 90 -19.21 -40.54 -7.32
CA SER A 90 -19.93 -41.72 -7.81
C SER A 90 -18.94 -42.78 -8.31
N SER A 91 -18.82 -43.83 -7.52
CA SER A 91 -18.25 -45.10 -7.92
C SER A 91 -19.23 -45.76 -8.89
N GLY A 92 -18.84 -45.89 -10.16
CA GLY A 92 -19.54 -46.70 -11.16
C GLY A 92 -18.70 -47.91 -11.51
N LYS A 93 -18.94 -49.01 -10.81
CA LYS A 93 -18.38 -50.35 -11.05
C LYS A 93 -19.19 -51.04 -12.15
N GLY A 94 -18.52 -51.69 -13.11
CA GLY A 94 -19.07 -52.72 -13.99
C GLY A 94 -18.73 -52.50 -15.47
N ALA A 95 -18.60 -53.51 -16.32
CA ALA A 95 -18.35 -54.94 -16.20
C ALA A 95 -17.91 -55.37 -17.62
N ALA A 96 -17.22 -56.51 -17.71
CA ALA A 96 -16.78 -57.10 -18.97
C ALA A 96 -17.94 -57.47 -19.91
N ALA A 97 -17.68 -57.38 -21.22
CA ALA A 97 -18.13 -58.29 -22.26
C ALA A 97 -17.20 -58.17 -23.48
#